data_AF-A0A0R2HUC5-F1
#
_entry.id   AF-A0A0R2HUC5-F1
#
_cell.length_a   1.000
_cell.length_b   1.000
_cell.length_c   1.000
_cell.angle_alpha   90.00
_cell.angle_beta   90.00
_cell.angle_gamma   90.00
#
_symmetry.space_group_name_H-M   'P 1'
#
loop_
_entity.id
_entity.type
_entity.pdbx_description
1 polymer ?
#
loop_
_entity_poly.entity_id
_entity_poly.type
_entity_poly.pdbx_seq_one_letter_code
_entity_poly.pdbx_strand_id
1 'polypeptide(L)'
;MLQFALLIVIGFFVGLFVISMGGGGGAIYLGVLTAVFNLAPASAAATSIVTALPSLAIGSWLYYRQGQINFHLGNTMLISAIPSVIIGALIAPFIPTKLYNLIIGLILFVLGVQVLYKLKANSRTQNPHSSKVLPLIFGAISGLMVGVAGLSGGGPITAGLLLMGASMIQASATSSYVLICMSIIGALTHLSGGQIDWSVGICLMAGSIIGAAIAPKLMKKFAVGNGAVVLKVIMGVLLIFMGIKTFLN
;
A
#
# COMPACT_ATOMS: atom_id res chain seq x y z
N MET A 1 16.05 17.55 16.16
CA MET A 1 16.06 18.05 14.76
C MET A 1 16.47 16.99 13.75
N LEU A 2 17.56 16.23 13.96
CA LEU A 2 18.00 15.18 13.04
C LEU A 2 16.94 14.10 12.74
N GLN A 3 16.17 13.69 13.76
CA GLN A 3 15.15 12.65 13.67
C GLN A 3 13.95 13.07 12.80
N PHE A 4 13.56 14.35 12.83
CA PHE A 4 12.48 14.90 12.00
C PHE A 4 12.91 15.07 10.54
N ALA A 5 14.15 15.48 10.30
CA ALA A 5 14.70 15.55 8.94
C ALA A 5 14.77 14.14 8.30
N LEU A 6 15.21 13.13 9.07
CA LEU A 6 15.23 11.75 8.62
C LEU A 6 13.82 11.22 8.29
N LEU A 7 12.83 11.57 9.11
CA LEU A 7 11.41 11.21 8.87
C LEU A 7 10.89 11.76 7.54
N ILE A 8 11.23 13.00 7.19
CA ILE A 8 10.83 13.59 5.91
C ILE A 8 11.50 12.86 4.74
N VAL A 9 12.79 12.52 4.87
CA VAL A 9 13.51 11.75 3.83
C VAL A 9 12.91 10.35 3.67
N ILE A 10 12.64 9.66 4.78
CA ILE A 10 11.97 8.35 4.76
C ILE A 10 10.58 8.49 4.12
N GLY A 11 9.81 9.50 4.55
CA GLY A 11 8.49 9.81 4.01
C GLY A 11 8.54 10.02 2.50
N PHE A 12 9.53 10.76 1.99
CA PHE A 12 9.75 10.95 0.56
C PHE A 12 9.90 9.63 -0.19
N PHE A 13 10.78 8.74 0.26
CA PHE A 13 10.94 7.44 -0.36
C PHE A 13 9.68 6.57 -0.24
N VAL A 14 9.04 6.57 0.93
CA VAL A 14 7.79 5.83 1.16
C VAL A 14 6.71 6.30 0.19
N GLY A 15 6.43 7.60 0.10
CA GLY A 15 5.42 8.14 -0.82
C GLY A 15 5.74 7.89 -2.28
N LEU A 16 7.02 8.00 -2.67
CA LEU A 16 7.48 7.66 -4.00
C LEU A 16 7.17 6.19 -4.33
N PHE A 17 7.49 5.29 -3.42
CA PHE A 17 7.30 3.85 -3.57
C PHE A 17 5.84 3.41 -3.56
N VAL A 18 5.05 3.99 -2.66
CA VAL A 18 3.61 3.74 -2.58
C VAL A 18 3.00 4.05 -3.95
N ILE A 19 3.23 5.24 -4.52
CA ILE A 19 2.62 5.62 -5.79
C ILE A 19 3.23 4.89 -7.00
N SER A 20 4.51 4.52 -6.97
CA SER A 20 5.14 3.75 -8.05
C SER A 20 4.69 2.28 -8.13
N MET A 21 4.23 1.70 -7.02
CA MET A 21 3.82 0.29 -6.95
C MET A 21 2.32 0.09 -6.77
N GLY A 22 1.50 1.09 -7.11
CA GLY A 22 0.05 0.99 -6.97
C GLY A 22 -0.44 0.93 -5.54
N GLY A 23 0.26 1.60 -4.65
CA GLY A 23 0.00 1.59 -3.23
C GLY A 23 0.25 0.26 -2.54
N GLY A 24 0.85 -0.73 -3.22
CA GLY A 24 1.44 -1.91 -2.56
C GLY A 24 2.57 -1.55 -1.59
N GLY A 25 3.14 -0.35 -1.73
CA GLY A 25 4.05 0.26 -0.76
C GLY A 25 3.35 0.79 0.50
N GLY A 26 2.02 0.75 0.61
CA GLY A 26 1.36 1.19 1.83
C GLY A 26 1.69 0.34 3.07
N ALA A 27 2.01 -0.93 2.84
CA ALA A 27 2.57 -1.80 3.86
C ALA A 27 3.95 -1.31 4.36
N ILE A 28 4.65 -0.45 3.60
CA ILE A 28 5.90 0.21 4.01
C ILE A 28 5.60 1.26 5.07
N TYR A 29 4.50 2.02 5.00
CA TYR A 29 4.14 2.91 6.10
C TYR A 29 3.98 2.12 7.40
N LEU A 30 3.21 1.03 7.34
CA LEU A 30 2.99 0.17 8.49
C LEU A 30 4.32 -0.43 9.00
N GLY A 31 5.15 -0.95 8.10
CA GLY A 31 6.44 -1.51 8.44
C GLY A 31 7.38 -0.46 9.05
N VAL A 32 7.47 0.75 8.48
CA VAL A 32 8.30 1.83 9.03
C VAL A 32 7.82 2.21 10.44
N LEU A 33 6.51 2.39 10.61
CA LEU A 33 5.91 2.77 11.89
C LEU A 33 6.10 1.70 12.98
N THR A 34 5.92 0.42 12.63
CA THR A 34 6.09 -0.69 13.59
C THR A 34 7.55 -1.05 13.84
N ALA A 35 8.38 -1.14 12.80
CA ALA A 35 9.76 -1.60 12.90
C ALA A 35 10.75 -0.50 13.29
N VAL A 36 10.58 0.74 12.83
CA VAL A 36 11.53 1.83 13.11
C VAL A 36 11.10 2.63 14.33
N PHE A 37 9.80 2.91 14.45
CA PHE A 37 9.25 3.73 15.53
C PHE A 37 8.67 2.90 16.69
N ASN A 38 8.68 1.57 16.60
CA ASN A 38 8.15 0.65 17.61
C ASN A 38 6.71 1.00 18.04
N LEU A 39 5.93 1.57 17.12
CA LEU A 39 4.52 1.86 17.38
C LEU A 39 3.75 0.55 17.51
N ALA A 40 2.80 0.53 18.44
CA ALA A 40 1.87 -0.57 18.55
C ALA A 40 1.14 -0.77 17.20
N PRO A 41 0.91 -2.01 16.75
CA PRO A 41 0.37 -2.29 15.41
C PRO A 41 -0.94 -1.56 15.09
N ALA A 42 -1.83 -1.41 16.08
CA ALA A 42 -3.07 -0.66 15.93
C ALA A 42 -2.83 0.84 15.68
N SER A 43 -1.93 1.46 16.44
CA SER A 43 -1.54 2.87 16.25
C SER A 43 -0.81 3.07 14.92
N ALA A 44 0.06 2.12 14.54
CA ALA A 44 0.76 2.15 13.26
C ALA A 44 -0.20 2.00 12.08
N ALA A 45 -1.24 1.16 12.18
CA ALA A 45 -2.27 1.01 11.16
C ALA A 45 -3.05 2.33 10.98
N ALA A 46 -3.55 2.93 12.06
CA ALA A 46 -4.27 4.20 12.01
C ALA A 46 -3.39 5.34 11.46
N THR A 47 -2.16 5.45 11.96
CA THR A 47 -1.19 6.47 11.51
C THR A 47 -0.83 6.27 10.04
N SER A 48 -0.67 5.02 9.56
CA SER A 48 -0.35 4.73 8.16
C SER A 48 -1.44 5.20 7.19
N ILE A 49 -2.71 5.05 7.55
CA ILE A 49 -3.83 5.45 6.68
C ILE A 49 -3.85 6.98 6.55
N VAL A 50 -3.81 7.68 7.69
CA VAL A 50 -3.91 9.15 7.70
C VAL A 50 -2.70 9.79 7.03
N THR A 51 -1.50 9.26 7.26
CA THR A 51 -0.27 9.77 6.65
C THR A 51 -0.22 9.57 5.14
N ALA A 52 -0.77 8.47 4.66
CA ALA A 52 -0.71 8.14 3.24
C ALA A 52 -1.83 8.79 2.41
N LEU A 53 -2.96 9.14 3.01
CA LEU A 53 -4.12 9.72 2.33
C LEU A 53 -3.78 10.90 1.40
N PRO A 54 -3.05 11.95 1.85
CA PRO A 54 -2.70 13.08 0.99
C PRO A 54 -1.79 12.69 -0.17
N SER A 55 -0.78 11.84 0.09
CA SER A 55 0.11 11.33 -0.95
C SER A 55 -0.63 10.49 -1.98
N LEU A 56 -1.56 9.64 -1.54
CA LEU A 56 -2.43 8.86 -2.42
C LEU A 56 -3.29 9.77 -3.28
N ALA A 57 -3.93 10.77 -2.69
CA ALA A 57 -4.75 11.76 -3.42
C ALA A 57 -3.96 12.44 -4.53
N ILE A 58 -2.76 12.94 -4.23
CA ILE A 58 -1.90 13.61 -5.21
C ILE A 58 -1.43 12.65 -6.30
N GLY A 59 -0.93 11.47 -5.92
CA GLY A 59 -0.43 10.46 -6.86
C GLY A 59 -1.53 9.95 -7.80
N SER A 60 -2.70 9.62 -7.26
CA SER A 60 -3.86 9.20 -8.06
C SER A 60 -4.38 10.32 -8.93
N TRP A 61 -4.42 11.57 -8.45
CA TRP A 61 -4.81 12.71 -9.29
C TRP A 61 -3.88 12.88 -10.49
N LEU A 62 -2.57 12.72 -10.30
CA LEU A 62 -1.61 12.77 -11.38
C LEU A 62 -1.79 11.59 -12.36
N TYR A 63 -2.10 10.38 -11.88
CA TYR A 63 -2.42 9.25 -12.77
C TYR A 63 -3.75 9.42 -13.50
N TYR A 64 -4.74 10.05 -12.88
CA TYR A 64 -6.01 10.42 -13.50
C TYR A 64 -5.77 11.35 -14.68
N ARG A 65 -4.98 12.42 -14.50
CA ARG A 65 -4.61 13.34 -15.58
C ARG A 65 -3.82 12.68 -16.71
N GLN A 66 -3.23 11.51 -16.47
CA GLN A 66 -2.49 10.73 -17.48
C GLN A 66 -3.35 9.67 -18.17
N GLY A 67 -4.64 9.57 -17.85
CA GLY A 67 -5.55 8.58 -18.43
C GLY A 67 -5.21 7.14 -18.09
N GLN A 68 -4.47 6.89 -17.00
CA GLN A 68 -3.97 5.55 -16.65
C GLN A 68 -4.90 4.79 -15.71
N ILE A 69 -5.95 5.42 -15.17
CA ILE A 69 -6.87 4.78 -14.22
C ILE A 69 -7.94 3.99 -14.99
N ASN A 70 -8.07 2.70 -14.70
CA ASN A 70 -9.18 1.88 -15.14
C ASN A 70 -10.33 1.96 -14.13
N PHE A 71 -11.25 2.89 -14.35
CA PHE A 71 -12.40 3.07 -13.46
C PHE A 71 -13.33 1.87 -13.40
N HIS A 72 -13.45 1.10 -14.48
CA HIS A 72 -14.32 -0.08 -14.48
C HIS A 72 -13.83 -1.12 -13.48
N LEU A 73 -12.57 -1.57 -13.60
CA LEU A 73 -11.98 -2.55 -12.68
C LEU A 73 -11.86 -1.98 -11.25
N GLY A 74 -11.46 -0.72 -11.12
CA GLY A 74 -11.35 -0.06 -9.81
C GLY A 74 -12.68 0.00 -9.06
N ASN A 75 -13.76 0.39 -9.74
CA ASN A 75 -15.08 0.47 -9.11
C ASN A 75 -15.62 -0.92 -8.77
N THR A 76 -15.42 -1.92 -9.62
CA THR A 76 -15.81 -3.31 -9.30
C THR A 76 -15.07 -3.82 -8.06
N MET A 77 -13.78 -3.54 -7.93
CA MET A 77 -13.01 -3.86 -6.71
C MET A 77 -13.59 -3.15 -5.49
N LEU A 78 -13.93 -1.86 -5.60
CA LEU A 78 -14.47 -1.08 -4.48
C LEU A 78 -15.79 -1.63 -3.90
N ILE A 79 -16.67 -2.19 -4.74
CA ILE A 79 -17.94 -2.80 -4.30
C ILE A 79 -17.69 -3.84 -3.20
N SER A 80 -16.66 -4.66 -3.37
CA SER A 80 -16.27 -5.69 -2.39
C SER A 80 -15.32 -5.18 -1.31
N ALA A 81 -14.46 -4.21 -1.66
CA ALA A 81 -13.43 -3.72 -0.77
C ALA A 81 -13.98 -2.86 0.36
N ILE A 82 -14.93 -1.96 0.09
CA ILE A 82 -15.49 -1.05 1.10
C ILE A 82 -16.14 -1.81 2.26
N PRO A 83 -17.06 -2.78 2.04
CA PRO A 83 -17.61 -3.60 3.13
C PRO A 83 -16.53 -4.37 3.86
N SER A 84 -15.53 -4.89 3.12
CA SER A 84 -14.43 -5.66 3.69
C SER A 84 -13.51 -4.83 4.57
N VAL A 85 -13.28 -3.54 4.25
CA VAL A 85 -12.54 -2.60 5.12
C VAL A 85 -13.27 -2.44 6.44
N ILE A 86 -14.58 -2.22 6.41
CA ILE A 86 -15.39 -2.06 7.62
C ILE A 86 -15.34 -3.33 8.46
N ILE A 87 -15.58 -4.49 7.85
CA ILE A 87 -15.52 -5.79 8.53
C ILE A 87 -14.14 -6.03 9.14
N GLY A 88 -13.06 -5.79 8.38
CA GLY A 88 -11.70 -5.95 8.86
C GLY A 88 -11.38 -5.02 10.04
N ALA A 89 -11.81 -3.76 9.97
CA ALA A 89 -11.61 -2.78 11.03
C ALA A 89 -12.42 -3.10 12.29
N LEU A 90 -13.61 -3.68 12.15
CA LEU A 90 -14.43 -4.11 13.29
C LEU A 90 -13.86 -5.37 13.96
N ILE A 91 -13.22 -6.27 13.22
CA ILE A 91 -12.61 -7.49 13.76
C ILE A 91 -11.24 -7.20 14.38
N ALA A 92 -10.49 -6.23 13.84
CA ALA A 92 -9.12 -5.91 14.24
C ALA A 92 -8.90 -5.79 15.76
N PRO A 93 -9.75 -5.10 16.55
CA PRO A 93 -9.58 -4.96 18.00
C PRO A 93 -9.76 -6.26 18.77
N PHE A 94 -10.47 -7.25 18.21
CA PHE A 94 -10.70 -8.55 18.83
C PHE A 94 -9.58 -9.56 18.55
N ILE A 95 -8.63 -9.23 17.67
CA ILE A 95 -7.50 -10.10 17.35
C ILE A 95 -6.43 -9.94 18.45
N PRO A 96 -6.01 -11.02 19.11
CA PRO A 96 -4.93 -10.96 20.10
C PRO A 96 -3.65 -10.39 19.49
N THR A 97 -2.92 -9.55 20.23
CA THR A 97 -1.72 -8.83 19.72
C THR A 97 -0.68 -9.75 19.08
N LYS A 98 -0.45 -10.95 19.64
CA LYS A 98 0.45 -11.96 19.05
C LYS A 98 -0.03 -12.44 17.68
N LEU A 99 -1.33 -12.70 17.55
CA LEU A 99 -1.94 -13.14 16.29
C LEU A 99 -1.97 -11.99 15.29
N TYR A 100 -2.19 -10.76 15.75
CA TYR A 100 -2.13 -9.56 14.94
C TYR A 100 -0.71 -9.38 14.37
N ASN A 101 0.33 -9.40 15.19
CA ASN A 101 1.74 -9.34 14.75
C ASN A 101 2.07 -10.44 13.74
N LEU A 102 1.59 -11.66 13.97
CA LEU A 102 1.77 -12.78 13.04
C LEU A 102 1.10 -12.52 11.69
N ILE A 103 -0.13 -12.02 11.67
CA ILE A 103 -0.87 -11.68 10.44
C ILE A 103 -0.14 -10.57 9.69
N ILE A 104 0.23 -9.47 10.36
CA ILE A 104 0.95 -8.35 9.75
C ILE A 104 2.31 -8.79 9.22
N GLY A 105 3.08 -9.53 10.02
CA GLY A 105 4.39 -10.05 9.64
C GLY A 105 4.32 -10.95 8.41
N LEU A 106 3.32 -11.83 8.36
CA LEU A 106 3.09 -12.71 7.22
C LEU A 106 2.68 -11.93 5.96
N ILE A 107 1.81 -10.92 6.10
CA ILE A 107 1.44 -10.02 5.00
C ILE A 107 2.68 -9.32 4.43
N LEU A 108 3.50 -8.70 5.30
CA LEU A 108 4.71 -7.99 4.88
C LEU A 108 5.71 -8.93 4.20
N PHE A 109 5.90 -10.13 4.76
CA PHE A 109 6.78 -11.14 4.20
C PHE A 109 6.33 -11.60 2.82
N VAL A 110 5.05 -11.99 2.67
CA VAL A 110 4.48 -12.45 1.39
C VAL A 110 4.56 -11.35 0.33
N LEU A 111 4.26 -10.10 0.70
CA LEU A 111 4.39 -8.97 -0.22
C LEU A 111 5.84 -8.75 -0.65
N GLY A 112 6.78 -8.75 0.29
CA GLY A 112 8.20 -8.58 -0.03
C GLY A 112 8.71 -9.69 -0.96
N VAL A 113 8.36 -10.94 -0.67
CA VAL A 113 8.66 -12.10 -1.51
C VAL A 113 8.03 -11.98 -2.90
N GLN A 114 6.76 -11.57 -2.99
CA GLN A 114 6.06 -11.36 -4.26
C GLN A 114 6.74 -10.29 -5.12
N VAL A 115 7.16 -9.18 -4.52
CA VAL A 115 7.89 -8.09 -5.21
C VAL A 115 9.20 -8.62 -5.79
N LEU A 116 9.95 -9.45 -5.05
CA LEU A 116 11.20 -10.05 -5.53
C LEU A 116 10.98 -11.11 -6.61
N TYR A 117 9.95 -11.96 -6.50
CA TYR A 117 9.66 -12.96 -7.54
C TYR A 117 9.21 -12.34 -8.87
N LYS A 118 8.42 -11.26 -8.82
CA LYS A 118 7.97 -10.53 -10.02
C LYS A 118 9.09 -9.78 -10.74
N LEU A 119 10.29 -9.67 -10.16
CA LEU A 119 11.48 -9.18 -10.87
C LEU A 119 12.07 -10.20 -11.84
N LYS A 120 11.90 -11.49 -11.53
CA LYS A 120 12.45 -12.60 -12.33
C LYS A 120 11.44 -13.11 -13.35
N ALA A 121 10.14 -12.98 -13.05
CA ALA A 121 9.07 -13.24 -14.00
C ALA A 121 9.00 -12.10 -15.02
N ASN A 122 9.73 -12.28 -16.13
CA ASN A 122 9.56 -11.49 -17.34
C ASN A 122 8.06 -11.35 -17.64
N SER A 123 7.60 -10.14 -17.99
CA SER A 123 6.20 -9.79 -18.28
C SER A 123 5.64 -10.66 -19.42
N ARG A 124 5.37 -11.94 -19.15
CA ARG A 124 4.56 -12.78 -20.02
C ARG A 124 3.17 -12.19 -19.93
N THR A 125 2.76 -11.61 -21.06
CA THR A 125 1.38 -11.38 -21.46
C THR A 125 0.55 -12.60 -21.05
N GLN A 126 0.02 -12.57 -19.84
CA GLN A 126 -1.02 -13.52 -19.46
C GLN A 126 -2.23 -13.12 -20.28
N ASN A 127 -2.83 -14.09 -20.97
CA ASN A 127 -4.10 -13.87 -21.65
C ASN A 127 -5.06 -13.26 -20.63
N PRO A 128 -5.65 -12.08 -20.91
CA PRO A 128 -6.48 -11.39 -19.93
C PRO A 128 -7.60 -12.33 -19.51
N HIS A 129 -7.59 -12.74 -18.24
CA HIS A 129 -8.66 -13.56 -17.71
C HIS A 129 -9.86 -12.66 -17.50
N SER A 130 -10.77 -12.64 -18.47
CA SER A 130 -12.02 -11.87 -18.43
C SER A 130 -12.98 -12.51 -17.41
N SER A 131 -12.70 -12.31 -16.13
CA SER A 131 -13.53 -12.76 -15.03
C SER A 131 -14.17 -11.55 -14.36
N LYS A 132 -15.50 -11.56 -14.30
CA LYS A 132 -16.27 -10.55 -13.56
C LYS A 132 -16.11 -10.71 -12.03
N VAL A 133 -15.63 -11.87 -11.57
CA VAL A 133 -15.55 -12.24 -10.15
C VAL A 133 -14.16 -11.93 -9.55
N LEU A 134 -13.09 -12.07 -10.34
CA LEU A 134 -11.72 -11.79 -9.87
C LEU A 134 -11.54 -10.39 -9.23
N PRO A 135 -12.05 -9.29 -9.82
CA PRO A 135 -11.93 -7.98 -9.19
C PRO A 135 -12.60 -7.94 -7.81
N LEU A 136 -13.72 -8.63 -7.63
CA LEU A 136 -14.42 -8.71 -6.34
C LEU A 136 -13.60 -9.48 -5.29
N ILE A 137 -12.94 -10.57 -5.69
CA ILE A 137 -12.09 -11.36 -4.77
C ILE A 137 -10.89 -10.52 -4.31
N PHE A 138 -10.16 -9.92 -5.25
CA PHE A 138 -9.00 -9.10 -4.92
C PHE A 138 -9.38 -7.82 -4.17
N GLY A 139 -10.55 -7.24 -4.47
CA GLY A 139 -11.13 -6.13 -3.71
C GLY A 139 -11.45 -6.52 -2.28
N ALA A 140 -12.12 -7.66 -2.04
CA ALA A 140 -12.44 -8.15 -0.71
C ALA A 140 -11.17 -8.45 0.12
N ILE A 141 -10.20 -9.16 -0.47
CA ILE A 141 -8.92 -9.46 0.19
C ILE A 141 -8.20 -8.17 0.56
N SER A 142 -8.09 -7.24 -0.39
CA SER A 142 -7.47 -5.92 -0.13
C SER A 142 -8.20 -5.15 0.96
N GLY A 143 -9.53 -5.12 0.91
CA GLY A 143 -10.35 -4.42 1.89
C GLY A 143 -10.17 -4.99 3.29
N LEU A 144 -10.23 -6.31 3.44
CA LEU A 144 -9.96 -6.98 4.72
C LEU A 144 -8.56 -6.66 5.23
N MET A 145 -7.56 -6.72 4.36
CA MET A 145 -6.19 -6.33 4.72
C MET A 145 -6.12 -4.87 5.14
N VAL A 146 -6.83 -3.96 4.47
CA VAL A 146 -6.83 -2.55 4.86
C VAL A 146 -7.53 -2.32 6.20
N GLY A 147 -8.66 -2.99 6.41
CA GLY A 147 -9.40 -2.93 7.66
C GLY A 147 -8.61 -3.49 8.83
N VAL A 148 -7.99 -4.66 8.66
CA VAL A 148 -7.20 -5.29 9.73
C VAL A 148 -5.91 -4.55 9.97
N ALA A 149 -5.17 -4.18 8.93
CA ALA A 149 -3.75 -3.85 8.99
C ALA A 149 -3.38 -2.43 8.55
N GLY A 150 -4.34 -1.53 8.29
CA GLY A 150 -4.03 -0.18 7.81
C GLY A 150 -3.73 -0.15 6.31
N LEU A 151 -2.72 0.59 5.84
CA LEU A 151 -2.50 0.76 4.39
C LEU A 151 -1.89 -0.46 3.65
N SER A 152 -2.26 -1.70 3.95
CA SER A 152 -1.59 -2.90 3.43
C SER A 152 -2.19 -3.52 2.14
N GLY A 153 -3.38 -3.09 1.70
CA GLY A 153 -4.14 -3.76 0.63
C GLY A 153 -3.71 -3.51 -0.82
N GLY A 154 -2.75 -2.62 -1.08
CA GLY A 154 -2.35 -2.29 -2.46
C GLY A 154 -1.73 -3.45 -3.24
N GLY A 155 -1.13 -4.42 -2.56
CA GLY A 155 -0.55 -5.61 -3.18
C GLY A 155 -1.60 -6.47 -3.89
N PRO A 156 -2.65 -6.96 -3.19
CA PRO A 156 -3.75 -7.70 -3.82
C PRO A 156 -4.43 -6.95 -4.97
N ILE A 157 -4.73 -5.66 -4.84
CA ILE A 157 -5.36 -4.89 -5.93
C ILE A 157 -4.45 -4.86 -7.16
N THR A 158 -3.18 -4.51 -6.97
CA THR A 158 -2.19 -4.49 -8.06
C THR A 158 -2.01 -5.87 -8.67
N ALA A 159 -2.00 -6.93 -7.87
CA ALA A 159 -1.91 -8.31 -8.34
C ALA A 159 -3.13 -8.69 -9.19
N GLY A 160 -4.34 -8.42 -8.70
CA GLY A 160 -5.59 -8.67 -9.43
C GLY A 160 -5.64 -7.93 -10.75
N LEU A 161 -5.26 -6.65 -10.77
CA LEU A 161 -5.21 -5.83 -11.99
C LEU A 161 -4.25 -6.41 -13.03
N LEU A 162 -3.05 -6.83 -12.61
CA LEU A 162 -2.08 -7.46 -13.51
C LEU A 162 -2.58 -8.81 -14.05
N LEU A 163 -3.25 -9.62 -13.22
CA LEU A 163 -3.85 -10.89 -13.66
C LEU A 163 -4.98 -10.67 -14.68
N MET A 164 -5.69 -9.54 -14.59
CA MET A 164 -6.73 -9.14 -15.53
C MET A 164 -6.16 -8.43 -16.78
N GLY A 165 -4.84 -8.40 -16.94
CA GLY A 165 -4.17 -7.87 -18.12
C GLY A 165 -3.90 -6.35 -18.09
N ALA A 166 -4.07 -5.69 -16.95
CA ALA A 166 -3.67 -4.29 -16.82
C ALA A 166 -2.15 -4.15 -16.97
N SER A 167 -1.68 -3.08 -17.59
CA SER A 167 -0.25 -2.76 -17.61
C SER A 167 0.25 -2.41 -16.20
N MET A 168 1.56 -2.47 -15.95
CA MET A 168 2.13 -2.06 -14.65
C MET A 168 1.74 -0.63 -14.26
N ILE A 169 1.71 0.29 -15.23
CA ILE A 169 1.32 1.70 -14.99
C ILE A 169 -0.18 1.77 -14.68
N GLN A 170 -1.02 1.08 -15.44
CA GLN A 170 -2.46 1.06 -15.23
C GLN A 170 -2.86 0.38 -13.91
N ALA A 171 -2.18 -0.72 -13.55
CA ALA A 171 -2.36 -1.41 -12.28
C ALA A 171 -1.96 -0.49 -11.12
N SER A 172 -0.84 0.22 -11.26
CA SER A 172 -0.39 1.19 -10.27
C SER A 172 -1.36 2.35 -10.10
N ALA A 173 -1.78 2.96 -11.21
CA ALA A 173 -2.75 4.04 -11.23
C ALA A 173 -4.09 3.63 -10.59
N THR A 174 -4.68 2.54 -11.07
CA THR A 174 -5.99 2.07 -10.61
C THR A 174 -5.95 1.65 -9.15
N SER A 175 -4.88 0.99 -8.71
CA SER A 175 -4.74 0.60 -7.31
C SER A 175 -4.59 1.79 -6.37
N SER A 176 -3.85 2.84 -6.77
CA SER A 176 -3.77 4.09 -5.99
C SER A 176 -5.13 4.77 -5.82
N TYR A 177 -5.97 4.72 -6.85
CA TYR A 177 -7.36 5.20 -6.81
C TYR A 177 -8.21 4.40 -5.81
N VAL A 178 -8.22 3.07 -5.93
CA VAL A 178 -8.96 2.18 -5.02
C VAL A 178 -8.50 2.40 -3.57
N LEU A 179 -7.20 2.57 -3.34
CA LEU A 179 -6.64 2.82 -2.02
C LEU A 179 -7.05 4.16 -1.42
N ILE A 180 -7.23 5.23 -2.19
CA ILE A 180 -7.78 6.48 -1.64
C ILE A 180 -9.14 6.20 -1.03
N CYS A 181 -10.03 5.58 -1.80
CA CYS A 181 -11.39 5.30 -1.35
C CYS A 181 -11.39 4.38 -0.11
N MET A 182 -10.61 3.29 -0.12
CA MET A 182 -10.45 2.42 1.04
C MET A 182 -9.85 3.15 2.24
N SER A 183 -8.91 4.08 2.02
CA SER A 183 -8.24 4.83 3.09
C SER A 183 -9.16 5.87 3.72
N ILE A 184 -10.11 6.44 2.97
CA ILE A 184 -11.13 7.32 3.56
C ILE A 184 -12.01 6.51 4.52
N ILE A 185 -12.50 5.36 4.08
CA ILE A 185 -13.31 4.46 4.92
C ILE A 185 -12.49 3.90 6.10
N GLY A 186 -11.25 3.51 5.84
CA GLY A 186 -10.29 3.03 6.85
C GLY A 186 -9.99 4.10 7.88
N ALA A 187 -9.77 5.34 7.47
CA ALA A 187 -9.53 6.45 8.40
C ALA A 187 -10.75 6.64 9.30
N LEU A 188 -11.96 6.68 8.74
CA LEU A 188 -13.19 6.83 9.53
C LEU A 188 -13.38 5.70 10.55
N THR A 189 -13.03 4.47 10.18
CA THR A 189 -13.19 3.29 11.05
C THR A 189 -12.07 3.12 12.09
N HIS A 190 -10.86 3.60 11.80
CA HIS A 190 -9.72 3.56 12.75
C HIS A 190 -9.62 4.80 13.64
N LEU A 191 -10.10 5.96 13.19
CA LEU A 191 -10.13 7.22 13.97
C LEU A 191 -10.97 7.11 15.24
N SER A 192 -12.01 6.27 15.24
CA SER A 192 -12.87 6.03 16.41
C SER A 192 -12.20 5.17 17.49
N GLY A 193 -11.11 4.46 17.18
CA GLY A 193 -10.43 3.51 18.07
C GLY A 193 -9.17 4.03 18.78
N GLY A 194 -8.57 5.12 18.30
CA GLY A 194 -7.56 5.89 19.05
C GLY A 194 -6.08 5.70 18.69
N GLN A 195 -5.34 6.79 18.99
CA GLN A 195 -3.88 7.01 18.97
C GLN A 195 -3.19 7.01 17.60
N ILE A 196 -3.56 7.98 16.75
CA ILE A 196 -2.68 8.44 15.68
C ILE A 196 -1.48 9.16 16.32
N ASP A 197 -0.28 8.71 15.98
CA ASP A 197 0.93 9.44 16.33
C ASP A 197 1.14 10.58 15.32
N TRP A 198 0.65 11.76 15.68
CA TRP A 198 0.74 12.95 14.83
C TRP A 198 2.17 13.47 14.67
N SER A 199 3.03 13.25 15.66
CA SER A 199 4.42 13.71 15.64
C SER A 199 5.21 13.00 14.55
N VAL A 200 5.08 11.67 14.48
CA VAL A 200 5.69 10.86 13.42
C VAL A 200 4.92 11.02 12.11
N GLY A 201 3.59 11.09 12.20
CA GLY A 201 2.72 11.08 11.04
C GLY A 201 2.88 12.31 10.15
N ILE A 202 2.89 13.52 10.71
CA ILE A 202 3.00 14.76 9.93
C ILE A 202 4.33 14.82 9.17
N CYS A 203 5.43 14.39 9.80
CA CYS A 203 6.74 14.40 9.14
C CYS A 203 6.83 13.38 8.00
N LEU A 204 6.30 12.16 8.19
CA LEU A 204 6.21 11.18 7.11
C LEU A 204 5.31 11.67 5.98
N MET A 205 4.18 12.28 6.31
CA MET A 205 3.21 12.84 5.35
C MET A 205 3.84 13.95 4.49
N ALA A 206 4.58 14.88 5.11
CA ALA A 206 5.23 15.97 4.39
C ALA A 206 6.22 15.44 3.34
N GLY A 207 7.07 14.48 3.72
CA GLY A 207 7.96 13.81 2.79
C GLY A 207 7.20 13.06 1.70
N SER A 208 6.18 12.29 2.09
CA SER A 208 5.48 11.40 1.17
C SER A 208 4.67 12.11 0.12
N ILE A 209 4.11 13.29 0.41
CA ILE A 209 3.45 14.13 -0.58
C ILE A 209 4.41 14.47 -1.73
N ILE A 210 5.64 14.86 -1.41
CA ILE A 210 6.66 15.22 -2.41
C ILE A 210 7.05 13.97 -3.22
N GLY A 211 7.33 12.85 -2.54
CA GLY A 211 7.66 11.59 -3.20
C GLY A 211 6.54 11.11 -4.14
N ALA A 212 5.31 11.17 -3.68
CA ALA A 212 4.11 10.81 -4.42
C ALA A 212 3.88 11.69 -5.65
N ALA A 213 4.18 12.99 -5.58
CA ALA A 213 4.06 13.91 -6.71
C ALA A 213 5.09 13.60 -7.83
N ILE A 214 6.28 13.13 -7.45
CA ILE A 214 7.36 12.81 -8.40
C ILE A 214 7.17 11.42 -9.00
N ALA A 215 6.63 10.46 -8.24
CA ALA A 215 6.52 9.06 -8.64
C ALA A 215 5.88 8.81 -10.03
N PRO A 216 4.73 9.41 -10.40
CA PRO A 216 4.14 9.18 -11.72
C PRO A 216 5.02 9.67 -12.88
N LYS A 217 5.74 10.79 -12.69
CA LYS A 217 6.68 11.33 -13.68
C LYS A 217 7.93 10.45 -13.78
N LEU A 218 8.45 10.01 -12.63
CA LEU A 218 9.61 9.13 -12.55
C LEU A 218 9.29 7.77 -13.19
N MET A 219 8.11 7.20 -12.93
CA MET A 219 7.67 5.94 -13.53
C MET A 219 7.60 6.04 -15.05
N LYS A 220 7.15 7.15 -15.64
CA LYS A 220 7.21 7.31 -17.11
C LYS A 220 8.64 7.24 -17.67
N LYS A 221 9.64 7.68 -16.91
CA LYS A 221 11.05 7.75 -17.34
C LYS A 221 11.88 6.51 -16.94
N PHE A 222 11.55 5.88 -15.82
CA PHE A 222 12.33 4.81 -15.18
C PHE A 222 11.57 3.48 -15.05
N ALA A 223 10.32 3.37 -15.52
CA ALA A 223 9.62 2.08 -15.58
C ALA A 223 10.26 1.09 -16.57
N VAL A 224 11.31 1.50 -17.29
CA VAL A 224 12.04 0.69 -18.25
C VAL A 224 13.52 0.67 -17.84
N GLY A 225 14.09 -0.53 -17.69
CA GLY A 225 15.51 -0.75 -17.40
C GLY A 225 15.87 -1.02 -15.93
N ASN A 226 17.17 -0.91 -15.61
CA ASN A 226 17.75 -1.37 -14.34
C ASN A 226 17.30 -0.57 -13.11
N GLY A 227 16.88 0.69 -13.27
CA GLY A 227 16.41 1.55 -12.17
C GLY A 227 15.14 1.03 -11.48
N ALA A 228 14.16 0.54 -12.26
CA ALA A 228 12.97 -0.10 -11.70
C ALA A 228 13.27 -1.41 -10.98
N VAL A 229 14.32 -2.12 -11.41
CA VAL A 229 14.76 -3.38 -10.78
C VAL A 229 15.34 -3.09 -9.40
N VAL A 230 16.30 -2.16 -9.31
CA VAL A 230 16.93 -1.77 -8.04
C VAL A 230 15.88 -1.34 -7.02
N LEU A 231 14.90 -0.54 -7.45
CA LEU A 231 13.82 -0.06 -6.59
C LEU A 231 13.04 -1.20 -5.95
N LYS A 232 12.55 -2.12 -6.79
CA LYS A 232 11.77 -3.27 -6.35
C LYS A 232 12.59 -4.22 -5.47
N VAL A 233 13.90 -4.39 -5.74
CA VAL A 233 14.79 -5.20 -4.90
C VAL A 233 14.88 -4.60 -3.49
N ILE A 234 15.22 -3.31 -3.38
CA ILE A 234 15.33 -2.62 -2.08
C ILE A 234 14.02 -2.77 -1.30
N MET A 235 12.89 -2.55 -1.97
CA MET A 235 11.58 -2.65 -1.34
C MET A 235 11.22 -4.06 -0.89
N GLY A 236 11.46 -5.06 -1.74
CA GLY A 236 11.20 -6.46 -1.40
C GLY A 236 12.01 -6.92 -0.20
N VAL A 237 13.30 -6.55 -0.15
CA VAL A 237 14.18 -6.84 0.99
C VAL A 237 13.71 -6.13 2.26
N LEU A 238 13.36 -4.83 2.17
CA LEU A 238 12.85 -4.06 3.31
C LEU A 238 11.56 -4.66 3.88
N LEU A 239 10.60 -5.03 3.02
CA LEU A 239 9.34 -5.65 3.44
C LEU A 239 9.55 -7.01 4.10
N ILE A 240 10.45 -7.85 3.57
CA ILE A 240 10.82 -9.12 4.20
C ILE A 240 11.44 -8.88 5.58
N PHE A 241 12.41 -7.97 5.66
CA PHE A 241 13.05 -7.62 6.93
C PHE A 241 12.04 -7.10 7.96
N MET A 242 11.15 -6.20 7.54
CA MET A 242 10.08 -5.68 8.39
C MET A 242 9.13 -6.78 8.83
N GLY A 243 8.70 -7.66 7.92
CA GLY A 243 7.85 -8.80 8.25
C GLY A 243 8.48 -9.70 9.30
N ILE A 244 9.76 -10.06 9.13
CA ILE A 244 10.54 -10.84 10.11
C ILE A 244 10.62 -10.10 11.45
N LYS A 245 10.91 -8.80 11.45
CA LYS A 245 10.99 -8.02 12.70
C LYS A 245 9.64 -7.95 13.41
N THR A 246 8.53 -7.80 12.68
CA THR A 246 7.18 -7.81 13.24
C THR A 246 6.82 -9.18 13.83
N PHE A 247 7.36 -10.30 13.32
CA PHE A 247 7.21 -11.61 13.98
C PHE A 247 7.94 -11.72 15.32
N LEU A 248 9.03 -10.96 15.51
CA LEU A 248 9.91 -11.03 16.67
C LEU A 248 9.51 -10.09 17.82
N ASN A 249 8.58 -9.16 17.58
CA ASN A 249 8.00 -8.23 18.56
C ASN A 249 6.68 -8.77 19.13
#